data_AF-A0A929YN37-F1
#
_entry.id   AF-A0A929YN37-F1
#
_cell.length_a   1.000
_cell.length_b   1.000
_cell.length_c   1.000
_cell.angle_alpha   90.00
_cell.angle_beta   90.00
_cell.angle_gamma   90.00
#
_symmetry.space_group_name_H-M   'P 1'
#
loop_
_entity.id
_entity.type
_entity.pdbx_description
1 polymer ?
#
loop_
_entity_poly.entity_id
_entity_poly.type
_entity_poly.pdbx_seq_one_letter_code
_entity_poly.pdbx_strand_id
1 'polypeptide(L)'
;ESGSSVFPEDIFYEDNAVSNTWMLRARRFAYLPEPLYYYYQHDASTVHTISLKRMEDRMAAARLLLAEAKKEGYFEEYREEIEYQFTTLFYINTLFSVMPARFHVKGAYRFARKLCLEMKKTFPAFQKNRYYRERTPAEEKKLMALQVKSHLLFFLYYRALWGYRDLRKKWAKAG
;
A
#
# COMPACT_ATOMS: atom_id res chain seq x y z
N GLU A 1 -2.71 19.36 -24.66
CA GLU A 1 -3.58 18.32 -24.08
C GLU A 1 -2.80 17.02 -24.02
N SER A 2 -2.39 16.57 -22.84
CA SER A 2 -1.68 15.28 -22.68
C SER A 2 -1.87 14.65 -21.30
N GLY A 3 -2.95 14.96 -20.60
CA GLY A 3 -3.30 14.28 -19.36
C GLY A 3 -3.71 12.84 -19.64
N SER A 4 -3.28 11.88 -18.81
CA SER A 4 -3.68 10.48 -19.00
C SER A 4 -5.20 10.36 -18.92
N SER A 5 -5.81 10.23 -20.10
CA SER A 5 -7.26 10.10 -20.30
C SER A 5 -7.71 8.65 -20.24
N VAL A 6 -6.80 7.72 -19.98
CA VAL A 6 -7.03 6.28 -20.07
C VAL A 6 -6.34 5.58 -18.89
N PHE A 7 -6.98 4.53 -18.37
CA PHE A 7 -6.36 3.65 -17.39
C PHE A 7 -5.14 2.95 -18.00
N PRO A 8 -4.06 2.76 -17.22
CA PRO A 8 -2.97 1.88 -17.61
C PRO A 8 -3.49 0.46 -17.91
N GLU A 9 -3.11 -0.10 -19.05
CA GLU A 9 -3.48 -1.46 -19.45
C GLU A 9 -2.58 -2.51 -18.79
N ASP A 10 -3.07 -3.75 -18.72
CA ASP A 10 -2.33 -4.94 -18.24
C ASP A 10 -1.78 -4.89 -16.80
N ILE A 11 -2.35 -4.04 -15.95
CA ILE A 11 -1.96 -3.88 -14.54
C ILE A 11 -3.18 -3.91 -13.62
N PHE A 12 -3.06 -4.54 -12.45
CA PHE A 12 -4.03 -4.39 -11.37
C PHE A 12 -3.79 -3.09 -10.59
N TYR A 13 -4.86 -2.53 -10.00
CA TYR A 13 -4.81 -1.27 -9.26
C TYR A 13 -4.51 -0.07 -10.16
N GLU A 14 -4.86 -0.17 -11.44
CA GLU A 14 -4.77 0.84 -12.48
C GLU A 14 -5.50 2.14 -12.10
N ASP A 15 -6.59 2.01 -11.33
CA ASP A 15 -7.36 3.12 -10.77
C ASP A 15 -6.51 4.03 -9.89
N ASN A 16 -5.66 3.45 -9.05
CA ASN A 16 -4.78 4.18 -8.15
C ASN A 16 -3.77 5.05 -8.93
N ALA A 17 -3.44 4.72 -10.17
CA ALA A 17 -2.50 5.50 -10.96
C ALA A 17 -3.08 6.85 -11.42
N VAL A 18 -4.39 6.92 -11.71
CA VAL A 18 -5.02 8.06 -12.42
C VAL A 18 -6.12 8.78 -11.62
N SER A 19 -6.62 8.16 -10.54
CA SER A 19 -7.77 8.67 -9.78
C SER A 19 -7.58 10.11 -9.29
N ASN A 20 -6.41 10.44 -8.72
CA ASN A 20 -6.13 11.78 -8.22
C ASN A 20 -6.20 12.83 -9.34
N THR A 21 -5.64 12.48 -10.49
CA THR A 21 -5.59 13.34 -11.66
C THR A 21 -6.98 13.69 -12.15
N TRP A 22 -7.90 12.74 -12.10
CA TRP A 22 -9.30 12.94 -12.48
C TRP A 22 -10.07 13.70 -11.41
N MET A 23 -9.87 13.36 -10.14
CA MET A 23 -10.49 14.07 -9.01
C MET A 23 -10.12 15.55 -8.98
N LEU A 24 -8.88 15.91 -9.29
CA LEU A 24 -8.42 17.30 -9.35
C LEU A 24 -9.01 18.09 -10.53
N ARG A 25 -9.50 17.41 -11.57
CA ARG A 25 -10.19 18.04 -12.71
C ARG A 25 -11.70 18.15 -12.49
N ALA A 26 -12.25 17.46 -11.49
CA ALA A 26 -13.67 17.45 -11.22
C ALA A 26 -14.12 18.83 -10.69
N ARG A 27 -15.13 19.42 -11.33
CA ARG A 27 -15.67 20.74 -10.91
C ARG A 27 -16.70 20.65 -9.79
N ARG A 28 -17.30 19.48 -9.61
CA ARG A 28 -18.34 19.21 -8.60
C ARG A 28 -18.18 17.79 -8.09
N PHE A 29 -18.22 17.63 -6.78
CA PHE A 29 -18.21 16.35 -6.08
C PHE A 29 -19.31 16.38 -5.02
N ALA A 30 -20.08 15.29 -4.90
CA ALA A 30 -21.13 15.14 -3.90
C ALA A 30 -20.97 13.77 -3.21
N TYR A 31 -21.09 13.77 -1.89
CA TYR A 31 -21.10 12.55 -1.08
C TYR A 31 -22.53 12.29 -0.62
N LEU A 32 -23.05 11.10 -0.94
CA LEU A 32 -24.35 10.65 -0.45
C LEU A 32 -24.11 9.72 0.74
N PRO A 33 -24.52 10.10 1.97
CA PRO A 33 -24.29 9.29 3.17
C PRO A 33 -25.23 8.07 3.26
N GLU A 34 -26.11 7.88 2.27
CA GLU A 34 -27.12 6.83 2.25
C GLU A 34 -26.61 5.59 1.49
N PRO A 35 -26.85 4.37 2.02
CA PRO A 35 -26.43 3.12 1.38
C PRO A 35 -27.38 2.76 0.22
N LEU A 36 -27.29 3.52 -0.88
CA LEU A 36 -28.15 3.36 -2.06
C LEU A 36 -27.71 2.21 -2.99
N TYR A 37 -26.63 1.50 -2.63
CA TYR A 37 -26.07 0.40 -3.41
C TYR A 37 -26.12 -0.91 -2.64
N TYR A 38 -26.70 -1.94 -3.26
CA TYR A 38 -26.64 -3.30 -2.75
C TYR A 38 -25.36 -3.98 -3.23
N TYR A 39 -24.41 -4.21 -2.31
CA TYR A 39 -23.16 -4.89 -2.64
C TYR A 39 -23.41 -6.36 -2.93
N TYR A 40 -23.25 -6.77 -4.18
CA TYR A 40 -23.27 -8.19 -4.55
C TYR A 40 -21.90 -8.82 -4.29
N GLN A 41 -21.81 -9.71 -3.31
CA GLN A 41 -20.61 -10.50 -3.06
C GLN A 41 -20.77 -11.90 -3.65
N HIS A 42 -19.78 -12.32 -4.43
CA HIS A 42 -19.71 -13.68 -4.97
C HIS A 42 -18.33 -14.28 -4.66
N ASP A 43 -18.29 -15.54 -4.24
CA ASP A 43 -17.05 -16.27 -3.90
C ASP A 43 -16.02 -16.35 -5.03
N ALA A 44 -16.43 -16.17 -6.30
CA ALA A 44 -15.53 -16.06 -7.44
C ALA A 44 -14.81 -14.69 -7.52
N SER A 45 -15.01 -13.80 -6.54
CA SER A 45 -14.39 -12.49 -6.49
C SER A 45 -12.88 -12.63 -6.46
N THR A 46 -12.25 -12.09 -7.50
CA THR A 46 -10.80 -12.11 -7.63
C THR A 46 -10.14 -11.18 -6.61
N VAL A 47 -10.86 -10.35 -5.86
CA VAL A 47 -10.31 -9.31 -4.95
C VAL A 47 -9.51 -9.91 -3.78
N HIS A 48 -9.81 -11.14 -3.35
CA HIS A 48 -9.15 -11.77 -2.19
C HIS A 48 -7.82 -12.46 -2.51
N THR A 49 -7.45 -12.58 -3.79
CA THR A 49 -6.23 -13.30 -4.20
C THR A 49 -4.98 -12.45 -3.96
N ILE A 50 -4.10 -12.88 -3.07
CA ILE A 50 -2.79 -12.25 -2.89
C ILE A 50 -1.75 -13.04 -3.69
N SER A 51 -1.15 -12.40 -4.69
CA SER A 51 -0.10 -12.98 -5.53
C SER A 51 1.08 -12.03 -5.66
N LEU A 52 2.25 -12.56 -6.03
CA LEU A 52 3.44 -11.74 -6.27
C LEU A 52 3.20 -10.71 -7.38
N LYS A 53 2.61 -11.14 -8.51
CA LYS A 53 2.25 -10.26 -9.62
C LYS A 53 1.41 -9.07 -9.15
N ARG A 54 0.38 -9.30 -8.32
CA ARG A 54 -0.46 -8.21 -7.80
C ARG A 54 0.28 -7.23 -6.90
N MET A 55 1.28 -7.70 -6.17
CA MET A 55 2.14 -6.83 -5.37
C MET A 55 3.04 -5.98 -6.26
N GLU A 56 3.57 -6.55 -7.34
CA GLU A 56 4.36 -5.84 -8.35
C GLU A 56 3.51 -4.82 -9.13
N ASP A 57 2.30 -5.20 -9.53
CA ASP A 57 1.32 -4.33 -10.17
C ASP A 57 0.97 -3.14 -9.26
N ARG A 58 0.71 -3.37 -7.96
CA ARG A 58 0.48 -2.29 -7.01
C ARG A 58 1.66 -1.33 -6.90
N MET A 59 2.88 -1.86 -6.89
CA MET A 59 4.09 -1.04 -6.88
C MET A 59 4.21 -0.21 -8.16
N ALA A 60 3.91 -0.80 -9.32
CA ALA A 60 3.91 -0.10 -10.60
C ALA A 60 2.82 0.98 -10.67
N ALA A 61 1.60 0.71 -10.23
CA ALA A 61 0.53 1.69 -10.14
C ALA A 61 0.89 2.88 -9.24
N ALA A 62 1.51 2.63 -8.07
CA ALA A 62 1.95 3.71 -7.19
C ALA A 62 3.07 4.57 -7.81
N ARG A 63 3.97 3.97 -8.61
CA ARG A 63 4.96 4.74 -9.38
C ARG A 63 4.31 5.59 -10.46
N LEU A 64 3.29 5.07 -11.14
CA LEU A 64 2.51 5.82 -12.13
C LEU A 64 1.77 6.99 -11.49
N LEU A 65 1.16 6.80 -10.32
CA LEU A 65 0.56 7.88 -9.53
C LEU A 65 1.56 9.02 -9.30
N LEU A 66 2.79 8.69 -8.90
CA LEU A 66 3.82 9.69 -8.65
C LEU A 66 4.29 10.38 -9.94
N ALA A 67 4.39 9.64 -11.05
CA ALA A 67 4.77 10.19 -12.34
C ALA A 67 3.71 11.14 -12.89
N GLU A 68 2.43 10.75 -12.81
CA GLU A 68 1.31 11.57 -13.28
C GLU A 68 1.17 12.84 -12.43
N ALA A 69 1.35 12.75 -11.11
CA ALA A 69 1.32 13.92 -10.25
C ALA A 69 2.40 14.96 -10.60
N LYS A 70 3.59 14.50 -10.97
CA LYS A 70 4.68 15.39 -11.40
C LYS A 70 4.40 15.97 -12.79
N LYS A 71 3.90 15.15 -13.70
CA LYS A 71 3.58 15.54 -15.08
C LYS A 71 2.48 16.61 -15.13
N GLU A 72 1.45 16.46 -14.32
CA GLU A 72 0.32 17.38 -14.26
C GLU A 72 0.55 18.56 -13.30
N GLY A 73 1.71 18.62 -12.65
CA GLY A 73 2.18 19.77 -11.90
C GLY A 73 1.62 19.93 -10.48
N TYR A 74 0.75 19.03 -10.02
CA TYR A 74 0.13 19.13 -8.69
C TYR A 74 0.95 18.43 -7.58
N PHE A 75 2.11 17.85 -7.92
CA PHE A 75 2.94 17.13 -6.96
C PHE A 75 3.45 18.00 -5.80
N GLU A 76 3.92 19.21 -6.07
CA GLU A 76 4.47 20.07 -5.01
C GLU A 76 3.38 20.72 -4.15
N GLU A 77 2.22 21.02 -4.74
CA GLU A 77 1.06 21.56 -4.01
C GLU A 77 0.49 20.55 -3.01
N TYR A 78 0.34 19.29 -3.42
CA TYR A 78 -0.23 18.20 -2.60
C TYR A 78 0.83 17.19 -2.16
N ARG A 79 2.04 17.69 -1.89
CA ARG A 79 3.21 16.83 -1.64
C ARG A 79 2.99 15.87 -0.49
N GLU A 80 2.44 16.36 0.64
CA GLU A 80 2.23 15.53 1.82
C GLU A 80 1.19 14.44 1.58
N GLU A 81 0.11 14.76 0.88
CA GLU A 81 -0.96 13.84 0.51
C GLU A 81 -0.45 12.75 -0.42
N ILE A 82 0.27 13.13 -1.48
CA ILE A 82 0.81 12.20 -2.48
C ILE A 82 1.88 11.31 -1.85
N GLU A 83 2.77 11.88 -1.03
CA GLU A 83 3.77 11.11 -0.30
C GLU A 83 3.10 10.07 0.61
N TYR A 84 2.04 10.43 1.32
CA TYR A 84 1.31 9.51 2.18
C TYR A 84 0.55 8.43 1.39
N GLN A 85 -0.09 8.80 0.28
CA GLN A 85 -0.78 7.85 -0.58
C GLN A 85 0.20 6.86 -1.22
N PHE A 86 1.34 7.35 -1.71
CA PHE A 86 2.43 6.51 -2.18
C PHE A 86 2.93 5.59 -1.05
N THR A 87 3.21 6.12 0.13
CA THR A 87 3.63 5.33 1.31
C THR A 87 2.64 4.21 1.60
N THR A 88 1.34 4.49 1.55
CA THR A 88 0.30 3.52 1.87
C THR A 88 0.19 2.44 0.81
N LEU A 89 0.05 2.82 -0.46
CA LEU A 89 -0.15 1.90 -1.57
C LEU A 89 1.12 1.13 -1.91
N PHE A 90 2.22 1.83 -2.12
CA PHE A 90 3.50 1.24 -2.50
C PHE A 90 4.07 0.43 -1.33
N TYR A 91 4.17 1.01 -0.14
CA TYR A 91 4.96 0.42 0.95
C TYR A 91 4.12 -0.36 1.95
N ILE A 92 3.19 0.27 2.68
CA ILE A 92 2.43 -0.35 3.79
C ILE A 92 1.66 -1.58 3.30
N ASN A 93 0.78 -1.38 2.31
CA ASN A 93 -0.10 -2.42 1.80
C ASN A 93 0.70 -3.60 1.23
N THR A 94 1.77 -3.30 0.48
CA THR A 94 2.62 -4.32 -0.15
C THR A 94 3.47 -5.07 0.87
N LEU A 95 4.07 -4.37 1.85
CA LEU A 95 4.86 -4.97 2.91
C LEU A 95 4.03 -5.96 3.72
N PHE A 96 2.83 -5.56 4.16
CA PHE A 96 1.98 -6.43 4.97
C PHE A 96 1.27 -7.51 4.14
N SER A 97 1.26 -7.39 2.80
CA SER A 97 0.86 -8.48 1.90
C SER A 97 1.96 -9.53 1.73
N VAL A 98 3.24 -9.12 1.62
CA VAL A 98 4.35 -10.04 1.32
C VAL A 98 4.86 -10.81 2.54
N MET A 99 4.72 -10.23 3.73
CA MET A 99 5.34 -10.74 4.95
C MET A 99 4.68 -11.99 5.59
N PRO A 100 3.34 -12.15 5.58
CA PRO A 100 2.67 -13.31 6.18
C PRO A 100 3.13 -14.63 5.56
N ALA A 101 3.51 -15.59 6.41
CA ALA A 101 4.03 -16.89 5.96
C ALA A 101 3.02 -17.71 5.13
N ARG A 102 1.71 -17.54 5.41
CA ARG A 102 0.61 -18.23 4.72
C ARG A 102 0.60 -18.04 3.20
N PHE A 103 1.16 -16.94 2.69
CA PHE A 103 1.21 -16.66 1.26
C PHE A 103 2.42 -17.27 0.55
N HIS A 104 3.31 -17.95 1.28
CA HIS A 104 4.43 -18.73 0.74
C HIS A 104 5.28 -17.99 -0.32
N VAL A 105 5.42 -16.67 -0.17
CA VAL A 105 6.13 -15.84 -1.15
C VAL A 105 7.63 -16.17 -1.10
N LYS A 106 8.12 -16.82 -2.16
CA LYS A 106 9.54 -17.11 -2.32
C LYS A 106 10.34 -15.81 -2.33
N GLY A 107 11.38 -15.73 -1.50
CA GLY A 107 12.24 -14.54 -1.43
C GLY A 107 11.60 -13.32 -0.76
N ALA A 108 10.53 -13.48 0.03
CA ALA A 108 9.87 -12.38 0.77
C ALA A 108 10.86 -11.45 1.50
N TYR A 109 11.91 -11.99 2.11
CA TYR A 109 12.97 -11.20 2.74
C TYR A 109 13.63 -10.23 1.75
N ARG A 110 14.07 -10.71 0.58
CA ARG A 110 14.73 -9.89 -0.43
C ARG A 110 13.76 -8.90 -1.07
N PHE A 111 12.53 -9.34 -1.32
CA PHE A 111 11.46 -8.48 -1.85
C PHE A 111 11.16 -7.31 -0.91
N ALA A 112 10.88 -7.60 0.36
CA ALA A 112 10.60 -6.57 1.36
C ALA A 112 11.81 -5.65 1.59
N ARG A 113 13.05 -6.16 1.45
CA ARG A 113 14.26 -5.32 1.51
C ARG A 113 14.30 -4.33 0.36
N LYS A 114 14.09 -4.79 -0.88
CA LYS A 114 14.04 -3.93 -2.08
C LYS A 114 12.95 -2.88 -1.96
N LEU A 115 11.77 -3.29 -1.50
CA LEU A 115 10.63 -2.41 -1.25
C LEU A 115 10.99 -1.26 -0.28
N CYS A 116 11.60 -1.58 0.86
CA CYS A 116 12.05 -0.58 1.83
C CYS A 116 13.12 0.35 1.26
N LEU A 117 14.09 -0.18 0.50
CA LEU A 117 15.15 0.62 -0.11
C LEU A 117 14.59 1.61 -1.14
N GLU A 118 13.65 1.18 -1.97
CA GLU A 118 13.00 2.04 -2.94
C GLU A 118 12.17 3.13 -2.25
N MET A 119 11.39 2.77 -1.23
CA MET A 119 10.63 3.74 -0.43
C MET A 119 11.55 4.82 0.17
N LYS A 120 12.69 4.43 0.75
CA LYS A 120 13.67 5.37 1.31
C LYS A 120 14.33 6.26 0.24
N LYS A 121 14.52 5.74 -0.98
CA LYS A 121 15.06 6.50 -2.11
C LYS A 121 14.05 7.54 -2.59
N THR A 122 12.77 7.19 -2.67
CA THR A 122 11.71 8.06 -3.15
C THR A 122 11.33 9.12 -2.12
N PHE A 123 11.13 8.72 -0.86
CA PHE A 123 10.72 9.59 0.24
C PHE A 123 11.49 9.25 1.52
N PRO A 124 12.71 9.78 1.71
CA PRO A 124 13.56 9.44 2.86
C PRO A 124 12.98 9.87 4.21
N ALA A 125 12.12 10.90 4.21
CA ALA A 125 11.52 11.47 5.41
C ALA A 125 10.03 11.09 5.58
N PHE A 126 9.53 10.06 4.90
CA PHE A 126 8.10 9.70 4.89
C PHE A 126 7.49 9.52 6.30
N GLN A 127 8.30 9.15 7.29
CA GLN A 127 7.83 8.98 8.67
C GLN A 127 7.52 10.31 9.38
N LYS A 128 8.00 11.43 8.85
CA LYS A 128 7.73 12.79 9.35
C LYS A 128 6.44 13.38 8.77
N ASN A 129 5.92 12.80 7.69
CA ASN A 129 4.69 13.22 7.03
C ASN A 129 3.52 13.32 8.02
N ARG A 130 2.75 14.41 7.97
CA ARG A 130 1.63 14.66 8.87
C ARG A 130 0.60 13.54 8.82
N TYR A 131 0.16 13.15 7.62
CA TYR A 131 -0.82 12.09 7.44
C TYR A 131 -0.32 10.73 7.90
N TYR A 132 0.96 10.42 7.68
CA TYR A 132 1.55 9.20 8.23
C TYR A 132 1.49 9.18 9.77
N ARG A 133 1.77 10.31 10.42
CA ARG A 133 1.73 10.43 11.89
C ARG A 133 0.31 10.38 12.44
N GLU A 134 -0.69 10.85 11.72
CA GLU A 134 -2.07 10.89 12.20
C GLU A 134 -2.84 9.60 11.86
N ARG A 135 -2.68 9.08 10.64
CA ARG A 135 -3.57 8.06 10.07
C ARG A 135 -3.01 6.65 10.14
N THR A 136 -1.68 6.46 10.18
CA THR A 136 -1.10 5.11 10.25
C THR A 136 -1.20 4.54 11.67
N PRO A 137 -1.67 3.30 11.87
CA PRO A 137 -1.71 2.64 13.18
C PRO A 137 -0.33 2.56 13.87
N ALA A 138 -0.34 2.58 15.21
CA ALA A 138 0.91 2.56 16.00
C ALA A 138 1.76 1.31 15.78
N GLU A 139 1.14 0.15 15.59
CA GLU A 139 1.85 -1.11 15.31
C GLU A 139 2.57 -1.05 13.96
N GLU A 140 1.88 -0.58 12.91
CA GLU A 140 2.46 -0.44 11.58
C GLU A 140 3.63 0.55 11.60
N LYS A 141 3.47 1.69 12.28
CA LYS A 141 4.56 2.66 12.48
C LYS A 141 5.79 2.02 13.12
N LYS A 142 5.60 1.24 14.19
CA LYS A 142 6.68 0.53 14.89
C LYS A 142 7.40 -0.45 13.96
N LEU A 143 6.64 -1.25 13.22
CA LEU A 143 7.17 -2.24 12.29
C LEU A 143 7.96 -1.59 11.15
N MET A 144 7.43 -0.51 10.56
CA MET A 144 8.13 0.24 9.51
C MET A 144 9.40 0.91 10.02
N ALA A 145 9.35 1.53 11.21
CA ALA A 145 10.53 2.12 11.84
C ALA A 145 11.62 1.07 12.11
N LEU A 146 11.21 -0.12 12.57
CA LEU A 146 12.14 -1.23 12.76
C LEU A 146 12.76 -1.68 11.44
N GLN A 147 11.98 -1.77 10.36
CA GLN A 147 12.49 -2.18 9.04
C GLN A 147 13.47 -1.16 8.45
N VAL A 148 13.14 0.13 8.56
CA VAL A 148 14.00 1.23 8.10
C VAL A 148 15.34 1.26 8.84
N LYS A 149 15.32 0.95 10.15
CA LYS A 149 16.52 0.85 11.01
C LYS A 149 17.32 -0.42 10.73
N SER A 150 16.66 -1.57 10.66
CA SER A 150 17.29 -2.87 10.37
C SER A 150 16.27 -3.84 9.79
N HIS A 151 16.44 -4.13 8.50
CA HIS A 151 15.59 -5.08 7.79
C HIS A 151 15.67 -6.50 8.37
N LEU A 152 16.85 -6.91 8.87
CA LEU A 152 17.03 -8.22 9.50
C LEU A 152 16.25 -8.32 10.82
N LEU A 153 16.40 -7.33 11.71
CA LEU A 153 15.68 -7.31 12.99
C LEU A 153 14.18 -7.25 12.78
N PHE A 154 13.72 -6.44 11.83
CA PHE A 154 12.31 -6.41 11.43
C PHE A 154 11.82 -7.79 11.01
N PHE A 155 12.54 -8.48 10.14
CA PHE A 155 12.11 -9.77 9.63
C PHE A 155 12.00 -10.82 10.74
N LEU A 156 13.02 -10.89 11.61
CA LEU A 156 13.02 -11.80 12.76
C LEU A 156 11.88 -11.46 13.74
N TYR A 157 11.74 -10.18 14.11
CA TYR A 157 10.69 -9.71 15.00
C TYR A 157 9.30 -10.02 14.45
N TYR A 158 9.08 -9.75 13.16
CA TYR A 158 7.80 -10.01 12.50
C TYR A 158 7.46 -11.51 12.53
N ARG A 159 8.42 -12.39 12.21
CA ARG A 159 8.20 -13.84 12.24
C ARG A 159 7.92 -14.37 13.64
N ALA A 160 8.63 -13.88 14.65
CA ALA A 160 8.38 -14.23 16.04
C ALA A 160 6.98 -13.75 16.50
N LEU A 161 6.63 -12.49 16.24
CA LEU A 161 5.35 -11.90 16.64
C LEU A 161 4.15 -12.65 16.03
N TRP A 162 4.20 -12.92 14.73
CA TRP A 162 3.11 -13.64 14.07
C TRP A 162 3.08 -15.12 14.43
N GLY A 163 4.23 -15.76 14.62
CA GLY A 163 4.31 -17.12 15.16
C GLY A 163 3.66 -17.23 16.53
N TYR A 164 3.96 -16.30 17.45
CA TYR A 164 3.31 -16.21 18.76
C TYR A 164 1.79 -16.01 18.65
N ARG A 165 1.34 -15.09 17.78
CA ARG A 165 -0.09 -14.83 17.57
C ARG A 165 -0.83 -16.06 17.05
N ASP A 166 -0.24 -16.79 16.12
CA ASP A 166 -0.83 -17.99 15.55
C ASP A 166 -0.89 -19.13 16.58
N LEU A 167 0.15 -19.30 17.40
CA LEU A 167 0.14 -20.26 18.52
C LEU A 167 -0.92 -19.92 19.55
N ARG A 168 -1.00 -18.66 19.98
CA ARG A 168 -2.02 -18.19 20.94
C ARG A 168 -3.44 -18.43 20.43
N LYS A 169 -3.70 -18.18 19.14
CA LYS A 169 -5.01 -18.47 18.52
C LYS A 169 -5.34 -19.96 18.52
N LYS A 170 -4.36 -20.84 18.31
CA LYS A 170 -4.56 -22.29 18.38
C LYS A 170 -4.91 -22.74 19.80
N TRP A 171 -4.19 -22.24 20.80
CA TRP A 171 -4.47 -22.55 22.21
C TRP A 171 -5.85 -22.06 22.67
N ALA A 172 -6.25 -20.86 22.26
CA ALA A 172 -7.58 -20.32 22.59
C ALA A 172 -8.75 -21.03 21.90
N LYS A 173 -8.50 -21.85 20.87
CA LYS A 173 -9.51 -22.69 20.22
C LYS A 173 -9.55 -24.13 20.77
N ALA A 174 -8.54 -24.51 21.54
CA ALA A 174 -8.35 -25.87 22.03
C ALA A 174 -8.80 -26.05 23.50
N GLY A 175 -9.10 -24.95 24.20
CA GLY A 175 -9.77 -24.95 25.51
C GLY A 175 -11.14 -24.31 25.39
#